data_AF-A0A963V9P7-F1
#
_entry.id   AF-A0A963V9P7-F1
#
_cell.length_a   1.000
_cell.length_b   1.000
_cell.length_c   1.000
_cell.angle_alpha   90.00
_cell.angle_beta   90.00
_cell.angle_gamma   90.00
#
_symmetry.space_group_name_H-M   'P 1'
#
loop_
_entity.id
_entity.type
_entity.pdbx_description
1 polymer ?
#
loop_
_entity_poly.entity_id
_entity_poly.type
_entity_poly.pdbx_seq_one_letter_code
_entity_poly.pdbx_strand_id
1 'polypeptide(L)'
;AGLAFVALVGWRLIPALADDSGSAETVAYVAELTVPESARLVGAPVSDVLDEADRTGVTLVALIRAGKRMNTPAPDLPLDASDTLVLEAEATHLDEFRSTLKLDFADPKRAEYLSAEKAGLVQIEAVVPDNARIAGKTAEAVGLVWRHRTVLMGISRQGRRITGKLHKTRIRRGDILLLLAPGGTAEDVVSWLGCLPLADRGLALTSHEHTGAAIGIFAAAVILASFGVIALPIALGLVVVGYVAARVLPLSDIYDNIEWPVIVLLGSMIPLGAALESSGGTELIAAALLRLTAGAPAWVALLVLMVVTMTLSDVLNNTATAIVAAPVGIAMARSLGASPDPFLMAVAIAASCAFLTPIGHKNNMLILGPGGYRFGDYWRMGLPLEILVIAVGLPMVLLVWPLY
;
A
#
# COMPACT_ATOMS: atom_id res chain seq x y z
N ALA A 1 -17.17 14.50 14.19
CA ALA A 1 -18.32 13.70 13.71
C ALA A 1 -17.86 12.51 12.87
N GLY A 2 -17.18 12.72 11.72
CA GLY A 2 -16.73 11.63 10.84
C GLY A 2 -15.89 10.55 11.52
N LEU A 3 -14.84 10.93 12.25
CA LEU A 3 -14.01 9.98 13.03
C LEU A 3 -14.83 9.13 14.01
N ALA A 4 -15.76 9.74 14.74
CA ALA A 4 -16.62 9.04 15.68
C ALA A 4 -17.60 8.09 14.97
N PHE A 5 -18.16 8.50 13.82
CA PHE A 5 -18.99 7.63 13.01
C PHE A 5 -18.21 6.40 12.54
N VAL A 6 -17.02 6.58 11.98
CA VAL A 6 -16.17 5.48 11.50
C VAL A 6 -15.83 4.52 12.64
N ALA A 7 -15.42 5.05 13.81
CA ALA A 7 -15.04 4.25 14.97
C ALA A 7 -16.21 3.47 15.60
N LEU A 8 -17.41 4.04 15.66
CA LEU A 8 -18.55 3.45 16.38
C LEU A 8 -19.48 2.61 15.48
N VAL A 9 -19.69 3.04 14.24
CA VAL A 9 -20.72 2.49 13.34
C VAL A 9 -20.13 2.08 11.99
N GLY A 10 -19.26 2.90 11.41
CA GLY A 10 -18.75 2.74 10.05
C GLY A 10 -18.05 1.41 9.83
N TRP A 11 -17.32 0.89 10.81
CA TRP A 11 -16.66 -0.42 10.72
C TRP A 11 -17.62 -1.59 10.42
N ARG A 12 -18.90 -1.49 10.78
CA ARG A 12 -19.92 -2.51 10.50
C ARG A 12 -20.44 -2.49 9.06
N LEU A 13 -20.28 -1.37 8.37
CA LEU A 13 -20.71 -1.18 6.98
C LEU A 13 -19.62 -1.58 5.99
N ILE A 14 -18.39 -1.72 6.47
CA ILE A 14 -17.27 -2.27 5.70
C ILE A 14 -17.60 -3.74 5.44
N PRO A 15 -17.62 -4.20 4.17
CA PRO A 15 -17.78 -5.61 3.87
C PRO A 15 -16.76 -6.42 4.65
N ALA A 16 -17.19 -7.48 5.32
CA ALA A 16 -16.26 -8.47 5.82
C ALA A 16 -15.49 -8.99 4.60
N LEU A 17 -14.18 -8.72 4.58
CA LEU A 17 -13.26 -9.50 3.76
C LEU A 17 -13.62 -10.96 4.05
N ALA A 18 -13.90 -11.73 3.01
CA ALA A 18 -14.00 -13.18 3.19
C ALA A 18 -12.77 -13.58 3.99
N ASP A 19 -12.97 -14.23 5.14
CA ASP A 19 -11.89 -14.74 5.97
C ASP A 19 -10.93 -15.49 5.07
N ASP A 20 -9.87 -14.82 4.64
CA ASP A 20 -8.64 -15.47 4.26
C ASP A 20 -7.96 -15.77 5.58
N SER A 21 -8.58 -16.68 6.34
CA SER A 21 -7.99 -17.36 7.47
C SER A 21 -6.72 -18.04 6.93
N GLY A 22 -5.63 -17.28 6.91
CA GLY A 22 -4.43 -17.57 6.13
C GLY A 22 -3.56 -16.37 5.75
N SER A 23 -3.97 -15.12 5.98
CA SER A 23 -3.09 -13.95 5.86
C SER A 23 -2.29 -13.67 7.14
N ALA A 24 -1.90 -14.70 7.89
CA ALA A 24 -0.67 -14.56 8.63
C ALA A 24 0.42 -14.37 7.57
N GLU A 25 1.20 -13.30 7.65
CA GLU A 25 2.52 -13.33 7.05
C GLU A 25 3.13 -14.67 7.46
N THR A 26 3.27 -15.60 6.52
CA THR A 26 4.00 -16.84 6.78
C THR A 26 5.44 -16.38 6.87
N VAL A 27 5.83 -15.88 8.05
CA VAL A 27 7.18 -15.50 8.36
C VAL A 27 7.96 -16.79 8.28
N ALA A 28 8.76 -16.91 7.22
CA ALA A 28 9.65 -18.03 7.07
C ALA A 28 10.71 -17.95 8.14
N TYR A 29 10.90 -19.05 8.84
CA TYR A 29 11.87 -19.18 9.90
C TYR A 29 13.07 -19.96 9.39
N VAL A 30 14.25 -19.54 9.84
CA VAL A 30 15.48 -20.29 9.64
C VAL A 30 15.83 -20.99 10.93
N ALA A 31 16.07 -22.29 10.85
CA ALA A 31 16.49 -23.13 11.98
C ALA A 31 17.82 -23.83 11.69
N GLU A 32 18.69 -23.88 12.70
CA GLU A 32 19.92 -24.68 12.70
C GLU A 32 19.69 -25.95 13.51
N LEU A 33 19.53 -27.08 12.82
CA LEU A 33 19.32 -28.39 13.44
C LEU A 33 20.58 -29.25 13.30
N THR A 34 21.05 -29.82 14.39
CA THR A 34 22.23 -30.71 14.40
C THR A 34 21.81 -32.17 14.33
N VAL A 35 22.57 -32.97 13.59
CA VAL A 35 22.43 -34.42 13.52
C VAL A 35 23.06 -35.03 14.77
N PRO A 36 22.25 -35.57 15.72
CA PRO A 36 22.81 -36.18 16.92
C PRO A 36 23.51 -37.50 16.61
N GLU A 37 24.46 -37.89 17.45
CA GLU A 37 25.19 -39.18 17.31
C GLU A 37 24.26 -40.41 17.31
N SER A 38 23.05 -40.28 17.88
CA SER A 38 22.04 -41.33 17.94
C SER A 38 21.08 -41.35 16.74
N ALA A 39 21.17 -40.38 15.82
CA ALA A 39 20.30 -40.32 14.65
C ALA A 39 20.65 -41.41 13.64
N ARG A 40 19.62 -42.01 13.04
CA ARG A 40 19.76 -42.98 11.93
C ARG A 40 20.34 -42.37 10.64
N LEU A 41 20.57 -41.07 10.64
CA LEU A 41 21.07 -40.28 9.53
C LEU A 41 22.60 -40.27 9.43
N VAL A 42 23.32 -40.69 10.46
CA VAL A 42 24.79 -40.75 10.42
C VAL A 42 25.23 -41.80 9.40
N GLY A 43 26.00 -41.37 8.39
CA GLY A 43 26.43 -42.18 7.26
C GLY A 43 25.40 -42.29 6.12
N ALA A 44 24.19 -41.74 6.29
CA ALA A 44 23.21 -41.67 5.22
C ALA A 44 23.57 -40.55 4.23
N PRO A 45 23.24 -40.70 2.94
CA PRO A 45 23.44 -39.64 1.96
C PRO A 45 22.50 -38.45 2.25
N VAL A 46 22.96 -37.24 1.95
CA VAL A 46 22.15 -36.01 2.04
C VAL A 46 20.85 -36.12 1.25
N SER A 47 20.78 -36.96 0.20
CA SER A 47 19.56 -37.27 -0.54
C SER A 47 18.40 -37.71 0.34
N ASP A 48 18.65 -38.47 1.41
CA ASP A 48 17.58 -38.97 2.28
C ASP A 48 16.96 -37.84 3.11
N VAL A 49 17.76 -36.83 3.47
CA VAL A 49 17.29 -35.60 4.10
C VAL A 49 16.52 -34.73 3.13
N LEU A 50 16.98 -34.65 1.87
CA LEU A 50 16.28 -33.92 0.81
C LEU A 50 14.92 -34.54 0.48
N ASP A 51 14.83 -35.88 0.47
CA ASP A 51 13.57 -36.61 0.22
C ASP A 51 12.54 -36.34 1.31
N GLU A 52 12.95 -36.31 2.59
CA GLU A 52 12.04 -35.97 3.68
C GLU A 52 11.68 -34.48 3.68
N ALA A 53 12.63 -33.61 3.33
CA ALA A 53 12.38 -32.16 3.24
C ALA A 53 11.34 -31.85 2.16
N ASP A 54 11.39 -32.59 1.04
CA ASP A 54 10.39 -32.55 -0.03
C ASP A 54 9.00 -33.02 0.41
N ARG A 55 8.91 -33.91 1.40
CA ARG A 55 7.64 -34.43 1.93
C ARG A 55 6.98 -33.46 2.90
N THR A 56 7.76 -32.84 3.78
CA THR A 56 7.27 -31.91 4.82
C THR A 56 7.22 -30.46 4.36
N GLY A 57 7.74 -30.15 3.16
CA GLY A 57 7.76 -28.78 2.64
C GLY A 57 8.84 -27.91 3.28
N VAL A 58 9.95 -28.52 3.70
CA VAL A 58 11.12 -27.85 4.25
C VAL A 58 12.19 -27.68 3.17
N THR A 59 12.94 -26.59 3.20
CA THR A 59 14.09 -26.39 2.30
C THR A 59 15.40 -26.47 3.08
N LEU A 60 16.32 -27.33 2.63
CA LEU A 60 17.70 -27.35 3.09
C LEU A 60 18.50 -26.23 2.41
N VAL A 61 18.91 -25.23 3.19
CA VAL A 61 19.66 -24.06 2.72
C VAL A 61 21.16 -24.31 2.74
N ALA A 62 21.67 -24.95 3.80
CA ALA A 62 23.08 -25.24 3.94
C ALA A 62 23.36 -26.39 4.91
N LEU A 63 24.54 -26.99 4.78
CA LEU A 63 25.13 -27.93 5.72
C LEU A 63 26.41 -27.32 6.30
N ILE A 64 26.56 -27.26 7.62
CA ILE A 64 27.76 -26.78 8.29
C ILE A 64 28.45 -27.99 8.92
N ARG A 65 29.69 -28.24 8.49
CA ARG A 65 30.56 -29.30 9.05
C ARG A 65 31.87 -28.69 9.53
N ALA A 66 32.23 -28.92 10.80
CA ALA A 66 33.46 -28.40 11.40
C ALA A 66 33.67 -26.89 11.18
N GLY A 67 32.59 -26.10 11.29
CA GLY A 67 32.61 -24.65 11.07
C GLY A 67 32.65 -24.20 9.61
N LYS A 68 32.73 -25.12 8.64
CA LYS A 68 32.68 -24.81 7.21
C LYS A 68 31.24 -24.94 6.69
N ARG A 69 30.67 -23.81 6.24
CA ARG A 69 29.33 -23.75 5.66
C ARG A 69 29.34 -24.15 4.18
N MET A 70 28.57 -25.19 3.85
CA MET A 70 28.32 -25.69 2.50
C MET A 70 26.89 -25.35 2.10
N ASN A 71 26.71 -24.30 1.30
CA ASN A 71 25.38 -23.82 0.86
C ASN A 71 24.70 -24.73 -0.18
N THR A 72 25.36 -25.81 -0.60
CA THR A 72 24.83 -26.79 -1.57
C THR A 72 25.56 -28.12 -1.36
N PRO A 73 25.17 -28.91 -0.35
CA PRO A 73 25.76 -30.23 -0.15
C PRO A 73 25.44 -31.14 -1.34
N ALA A 74 26.40 -31.97 -1.75
CA ALA A 74 26.16 -32.95 -2.82
C ALA A 74 25.17 -34.02 -2.31
N PRO A 75 24.20 -34.50 -3.12
CA PRO A 75 23.20 -35.47 -2.65
C PRO A 75 23.79 -36.78 -2.14
N ASP A 76 24.94 -37.19 -2.69
CA ASP A 76 25.70 -38.38 -2.33
C ASP A 76 26.65 -38.18 -1.14
N LEU A 77 26.76 -36.96 -0.62
CA LEU A 77 27.61 -36.68 0.54
C LEU A 77 27.04 -37.41 1.78
N PRO A 78 27.83 -38.27 2.45
CA PRO A 78 27.39 -38.90 3.70
C PRO A 78 27.39 -37.88 4.83
N LEU A 79 26.34 -37.90 5.66
CA LEU A 79 26.20 -37.05 6.84
C LEU A 79 27.06 -37.57 7.99
N ASP A 80 27.76 -36.66 8.67
CA ASP A 80 28.54 -36.96 9.87
C ASP A 80 27.74 -36.61 11.13
N ALA A 81 28.07 -37.27 12.24
CA ALA A 81 27.55 -36.84 13.52
C ALA A 81 28.03 -35.41 13.84
N SER A 82 27.18 -34.59 14.45
CA SER A 82 27.42 -33.16 14.70
C SER A 82 27.38 -32.25 13.46
N ASP A 83 26.94 -32.74 12.31
CA ASP A 83 26.59 -31.88 11.17
C ASP A 83 25.41 -30.97 11.53
N THR A 84 25.50 -29.68 11.18
CA THR A 84 24.39 -28.73 11.37
C THR A 84 23.71 -28.41 10.04
N LEU A 85 22.43 -28.74 9.94
CA LEU A 85 21.53 -28.46 8.83
C LEU A 85 20.87 -27.10 9.05
N VAL A 86 21.07 -26.18 8.10
CA VAL A 86 20.38 -24.89 8.05
C VAL A 86 19.15 -25.08 7.18
N LEU A 87 17.98 -24.99 7.80
CA LEU A 87 16.69 -25.30 7.20
C LEU A 87 15.79 -24.08 7.23
N GLU A 88 14.90 -23.99 6.25
CA GLU A 88 13.93 -22.92 6.15
C GLU A 88 12.54 -23.46 5.80
N ALA A 89 11.56 -23.07 6.62
CA ALA A 89 10.13 -23.25 6.36
C ALA A 89 9.30 -22.47 7.40
N GLU A 90 7.98 -22.63 7.33
CA GLU A 90 7.08 -22.27 8.42
C GLU A 90 7.41 -23.09 9.68
N ALA A 91 7.21 -22.50 10.86
CA ALA A 91 7.52 -23.13 12.15
C ALA A 91 6.88 -24.53 12.29
N THR A 92 5.64 -24.69 11.80
CA THR A 92 4.89 -25.96 11.82
C THR A 92 5.58 -27.07 11.02
N HIS A 93 6.06 -26.76 9.81
CA HIS A 93 6.79 -27.72 8.96
C HIS A 93 8.21 -28.01 9.50
N LEU A 94 8.88 -27.02 10.09
CA LEU A 94 10.18 -27.22 10.75
C LEU A 94 10.07 -28.17 11.94
N ASP A 95 9.03 -28.01 12.76
CA ASP A 95 8.77 -28.91 13.90
C ASP A 95 8.46 -30.34 13.44
N GLU A 96 7.63 -30.50 12.41
CA GLU A 96 7.31 -31.81 11.83
C GLU A 96 8.57 -32.50 11.28
N PHE A 97 9.39 -31.78 10.51
CA PHE A 97 10.62 -32.30 9.93
C PHE A 97 11.65 -32.70 11.00
N ARG A 98 11.87 -31.83 12.00
CA ARG A 98 12.75 -32.12 13.14
C ARG A 98 12.31 -33.38 13.88
N SER A 99 11.01 -33.52 14.14
CA SER A 99 10.46 -34.66 14.89
C SER A 99 10.61 -35.98 14.14
N THR A 100 10.43 -35.95 12.81
CA THR A 100 10.51 -37.13 11.95
C THR A 100 11.94 -37.66 11.84
N LEU A 101 12.90 -36.75 11.63
CA LEU A 101 14.32 -37.09 11.49
C LEU A 101 15.07 -37.17 12.83
N LYS A 102 14.40 -36.87 13.95
CA LYS A 102 14.96 -36.85 15.31
C LYS A 102 16.24 -36.02 15.40
N LEU A 103 16.16 -34.79 14.90
CA LEU A 103 17.24 -33.82 14.94
C LEU A 103 17.19 -32.98 16.22
N ASP A 104 18.36 -32.57 16.69
CA ASP A 104 18.50 -31.68 17.85
C ASP A 104 18.67 -30.22 17.39
N PHE A 105 18.37 -29.25 18.24
CA PHE A 105 18.77 -27.86 17.97
C PHE A 105 20.27 -27.69 18.21
N ALA A 106 20.94 -26.93 17.34
CA ALA A 106 22.41 -26.78 17.39
C ALA A 106 22.93 -26.14 18.69
N ASP A 107 22.09 -25.35 19.37
CA ASP A 107 22.37 -24.81 20.70
C ASP A 107 21.04 -24.79 21.50
N PRO A 108 20.97 -25.38 22.71
CA PRO A 108 19.78 -25.32 23.55
C PRO A 108 19.40 -23.88 23.98
N LYS A 109 20.31 -22.91 23.84
CA LYS A 109 20.01 -21.46 23.98
C LYS A 109 19.54 -20.78 22.68
N ARG A 110 19.70 -21.42 21.51
CA ARG A 110 19.20 -20.99 20.19
C ARG A 110 18.05 -21.87 19.69
N ALA A 111 17.23 -22.41 20.60
CA ALA A 111 15.97 -23.07 20.24
C ALA A 111 14.95 -22.11 19.59
N GLU A 112 15.26 -20.82 19.50
CA GLU A 112 14.46 -19.82 18.83
C GLU A 112 14.74 -19.81 17.33
N TYR A 113 13.69 -20.08 16.56
CA TYR A 113 13.61 -19.81 15.14
C TYR A 113 14.10 -18.38 14.81
N LEU A 114 15.14 -18.25 14.00
CA LEU A 114 15.66 -16.94 13.57
C LEU A 114 14.83 -16.40 12.41
N SER A 115 14.57 -15.09 12.40
CA SER A 115 13.99 -14.45 11.21
C SER A 115 15.00 -14.49 10.05
N ALA A 116 14.53 -14.70 8.83
CA ALA A 116 15.36 -14.78 7.63
C ALA A 116 16.32 -13.58 7.46
N GLU A 117 15.87 -12.38 7.84
CA GLU A 117 16.67 -11.15 7.84
C GLU A 117 17.90 -11.25 8.76
N LYS A 118 17.74 -11.78 9.98
CA LYS A 118 18.85 -11.98 10.93
C LYS A 118 19.83 -13.04 10.46
N ALA A 119 19.41 -13.93 9.55
CA ALA A 119 20.26 -14.94 8.91
C ALA A 119 20.99 -14.43 7.65
N GLY A 120 20.85 -13.13 7.31
CA GLY A 120 21.51 -12.51 6.15
C GLY A 120 20.84 -12.80 4.80
N LEU A 121 19.56 -13.15 4.83
CA LEU A 121 18.73 -13.40 3.65
C LEU A 121 17.77 -12.24 3.42
N VAL A 122 17.51 -11.93 2.15
CA VAL A 122 16.61 -10.85 1.71
C VAL A 122 15.48 -11.46 0.91
N GLN A 123 14.26 -11.08 1.27
CA GLN A 123 13.06 -11.47 0.56
C GLN A 123 12.79 -10.50 -0.57
N ILE A 124 12.44 -11.02 -1.75
CA ILE A 124 12.10 -10.21 -2.92
C ILE A 124 10.89 -10.80 -3.63
N GLU A 125 9.90 -9.95 -3.92
CA GLU A 125 8.79 -10.30 -4.79
C GLU A 125 9.16 -9.98 -6.24
N ALA A 126 8.84 -10.88 -7.16
CA ALA A 126 9.10 -10.65 -8.58
C ALA A 126 7.97 -11.20 -9.45
N VAL A 127 7.49 -10.39 -10.39
CA VAL A 127 6.52 -10.80 -11.41
C VAL A 127 7.24 -11.48 -12.58
N VAL A 128 6.61 -12.52 -13.10
CA VAL A 128 7.08 -13.29 -14.27
C VAL A 128 6.48 -12.70 -15.56
N PRO A 129 7.22 -11.89 -16.35
CA PRO A 129 6.76 -11.41 -17.65
C PRO A 129 6.77 -12.52 -18.73
N ASP A 130 6.23 -12.21 -19.91
CA ASP A 130 6.04 -13.17 -21.00
C ASP A 130 7.33 -13.82 -21.52
N ASN A 131 8.45 -13.11 -21.42
CA ASN A 131 9.79 -13.50 -21.87
C ASN A 131 10.70 -14.00 -20.73
N ALA A 132 10.18 -14.18 -19.51
CA ALA A 132 10.98 -14.60 -18.37
C ALA A 132 11.62 -15.98 -18.60
N ARG A 133 12.88 -16.13 -18.22
CA ARG A 133 13.66 -17.37 -18.36
C ARG A 133 13.01 -18.55 -17.61
N ILE A 134 12.35 -18.26 -16.50
CA ILE A 134 11.68 -19.23 -15.62
C ILE A 134 10.26 -19.57 -16.06
N ALA A 135 9.66 -18.80 -16.98
CA ALA A 135 8.32 -19.07 -17.48
C ALA A 135 8.23 -20.47 -18.12
N GLY A 136 7.22 -21.24 -17.73
CA GLY A 136 6.98 -22.60 -18.19
C GLY A 136 7.87 -23.68 -17.55
N LYS A 137 8.81 -23.29 -16.68
CA LYS A 137 9.74 -24.19 -15.98
C LYS A 137 9.40 -24.27 -14.49
N THR A 138 10.02 -25.23 -13.82
CA THR A 138 9.98 -25.35 -12.36
C THR A 138 11.24 -24.71 -11.76
N ALA A 139 11.19 -24.30 -10.49
CA ALA A 139 12.36 -23.75 -9.82
C ALA A 139 13.53 -24.75 -9.76
N GLU A 140 13.19 -26.05 -9.64
CA GLU A 140 14.15 -27.17 -9.71
C GLU A 140 14.82 -27.28 -11.08
N ALA A 141 14.05 -27.24 -12.17
CA ALA A 141 14.60 -27.35 -13.53
C ALA A 141 15.52 -26.18 -13.90
N VAL A 142 15.23 -24.99 -13.36
CA VAL A 142 16.07 -23.80 -13.50
C VAL A 142 17.27 -23.85 -12.57
N GLY A 143 17.22 -24.68 -11.53
CA GLY A 143 18.31 -24.86 -10.58
C GLY A 143 18.46 -23.67 -9.64
N LEU A 144 17.35 -23.09 -9.21
CA LEU A 144 17.32 -21.84 -8.47
C LEU A 144 18.14 -21.92 -7.16
N VAL A 145 17.98 -23.05 -6.44
CA VAL A 145 18.67 -23.32 -5.18
C VAL A 145 20.17 -23.56 -5.40
N TRP A 146 20.56 -24.44 -6.32
CA TRP A 146 21.98 -24.81 -6.50
C TRP A 146 22.79 -23.80 -7.32
N ARG A 147 22.19 -23.02 -8.24
CA ARG A 147 22.92 -22.05 -9.08
C ARG A 147 23.06 -20.69 -8.42
N HIS A 148 21.99 -20.24 -7.75
CA HIS A 148 21.87 -18.88 -7.25
C HIS A 148 21.64 -18.79 -5.74
N ARG A 149 21.60 -19.94 -5.05
CA ARG A 149 21.37 -20.01 -3.58
C ARG A 149 20.08 -19.31 -3.17
N THR A 150 19.10 -19.29 -4.07
CA THR A 150 17.79 -18.66 -3.87
C THR A 150 16.73 -19.71 -3.71
N VAL A 151 15.83 -19.49 -2.74
CA VAL A 151 14.70 -20.36 -2.47
C VAL A 151 13.42 -19.72 -2.98
N LEU A 152 12.55 -20.53 -3.61
CA LEU A 152 11.20 -20.09 -3.99
C LEU A 152 10.25 -20.37 -2.82
N MET A 153 9.84 -19.31 -2.14
CA MET A 153 9.01 -19.34 -0.93
C MET A 153 7.52 -19.39 -1.22
N GLY A 154 7.10 -18.93 -2.39
CA GLY A 154 5.69 -18.91 -2.74
C GLY A 154 5.45 -18.52 -4.18
N ILE A 155 4.32 -18.98 -4.70
CA ILE A 155 3.79 -18.53 -5.98
C ILE A 155 2.39 -17.96 -5.72
N SER A 156 2.15 -16.71 -6.10
CA SER A 156 0.80 -16.13 -6.15
C SER A 156 0.34 -16.06 -7.59
N ARG A 157 -0.83 -16.64 -7.87
CA ARG A 157 -1.43 -16.71 -9.20
C ARG A 157 -2.85 -16.17 -9.15
N GLN A 158 -3.10 -15.07 -9.84
CA GLN A 158 -4.42 -14.41 -9.87
C GLN A 158 -4.98 -14.16 -8.45
N GLY A 159 -4.11 -13.76 -7.52
CA GLY A 159 -4.48 -13.50 -6.12
C GLY A 159 -4.65 -14.74 -5.25
N ARG A 160 -4.41 -15.96 -5.76
CA ARG A 160 -4.40 -17.19 -4.96
C ARG A 160 -2.97 -17.64 -4.69
N ARG A 161 -2.65 -17.87 -3.41
CA ARG A 161 -1.36 -18.44 -3.00
C ARG A 161 -1.33 -19.94 -3.27
N ILE A 162 -0.26 -20.39 -3.89
CA ILE A 162 0.06 -21.80 -4.06
C ILE A 162 1.11 -22.13 -3.01
N THR A 163 0.80 -23.01 -2.06
CA THR A 163 1.67 -23.39 -0.93
C THR A 163 2.14 -24.85 -0.98
N GLY A 164 1.81 -25.58 -2.05
CA GLY A 164 2.19 -27.00 -2.23
C GLY A 164 3.66 -27.20 -2.62
N LYS A 165 3.95 -28.23 -3.45
CA LYS A 165 5.32 -28.53 -3.94
C LYS A 165 5.84 -27.42 -4.87
N LEU A 166 6.27 -26.30 -4.30
CA LEU A 166 6.68 -25.08 -5.00
C LEU A 166 7.82 -25.36 -5.99
N HIS A 167 8.81 -26.15 -5.58
CA HIS A 167 9.97 -26.51 -6.40
C HIS A 167 9.60 -27.30 -7.68
N LYS A 168 8.51 -28.09 -7.63
CA LYS A 168 7.95 -28.89 -8.74
C LYS A 168 6.81 -28.20 -9.49
N THR A 169 6.34 -27.06 -9.00
CA THR A 169 5.24 -26.33 -9.63
C THR A 169 5.74 -25.59 -10.86
N ARG A 170 5.02 -25.73 -11.98
CA ARG A 170 5.33 -24.98 -13.20
C ARG A 170 4.90 -23.52 -13.05
N ILE A 171 5.88 -22.64 -13.17
CA ILE A 171 5.71 -21.19 -13.11
C ILE A 171 5.11 -20.70 -14.43
N ARG A 172 4.07 -19.87 -14.34
CA ARG A 172 3.35 -19.29 -15.47
C ARG A 172 3.63 -17.80 -15.56
N ARG A 173 3.36 -17.26 -16.74
CA ARG A 173 3.37 -15.81 -16.98
C ARG A 173 2.32 -15.14 -16.09
N GLY A 174 2.68 -13.99 -15.53
CA GLY A 174 1.85 -13.26 -14.58
C GLY A 174 1.83 -13.85 -13.16
N ASP A 175 2.57 -14.94 -12.89
CA ASP A 175 2.79 -15.37 -11.51
C ASP A 175 3.67 -14.34 -10.78
N ILE A 176 3.38 -14.15 -9.49
CA ILE A 176 4.26 -13.42 -8.55
C ILE A 176 5.03 -14.47 -7.76
N LEU A 177 6.36 -14.40 -7.82
CA LEU A 177 7.26 -15.27 -7.09
C LEU A 177 7.74 -14.55 -5.84
N LEU A 178 7.64 -15.23 -4.70
CA LEU A 178 8.29 -14.80 -3.47
C LEU A 178 9.62 -15.54 -3.37
N LEU A 179 10.72 -14.82 -3.50
CA LEU A 179 12.07 -15.37 -3.52
C LEU A 179 12.80 -14.98 -2.24
N LEU A 180 13.60 -15.90 -1.70
CA LEU A 180 14.55 -15.58 -0.66
C LEU A 180 15.97 -15.80 -1.18
N ALA A 181 16.74 -14.72 -1.24
CA ALA A 181 18.11 -14.71 -1.77
C ALA A 181 19.11 -14.22 -0.72
N PRO A 182 20.39 -14.59 -0.80
CA PRO A 182 21.44 -14.00 0.04
C PRO A 182 21.54 -12.49 -0.16
N GLY A 183 21.80 -11.75 0.92
CA GLY A 183 21.97 -10.30 0.87
C GLY A 183 22.96 -9.86 -0.21
N GLY A 184 22.57 -8.87 -1.02
CA GLY A 184 23.38 -8.33 -2.12
C GLY A 184 23.32 -9.11 -3.45
N THR A 185 22.60 -10.23 -3.53
CA THR A 185 22.44 -11.02 -4.78
C THR A 185 21.03 -11.02 -5.36
N ALA A 186 20.06 -10.47 -4.62
CA ALA A 186 18.63 -10.53 -4.98
C ALA A 186 18.32 -9.93 -6.36
N GLU A 187 18.89 -8.76 -6.68
CA GLU A 187 18.70 -8.11 -7.98
C GLU A 187 19.28 -8.93 -9.14
N ASP A 188 20.47 -9.51 -8.94
CA ASP A 188 21.12 -10.36 -9.93
C ASP A 188 20.28 -11.60 -10.25
N VAL A 189 19.69 -12.22 -9.21
CA VAL A 189 18.83 -13.40 -9.39
C VAL A 189 17.55 -13.04 -10.15
N VAL A 190 16.88 -11.94 -9.79
CA VAL A 190 15.67 -11.48 -10.48
C VAL A 190 15.95 -11.17 -11.95
N SER A 191 17.05 -10.46 -12.21
CA SER A 191 17.53 -10.16 -13.56
C SER A 191 17.83 -11.44 -14.36
N TRP A 192 18.53 -12.40 -13.75
CA TRP A 192 18.85 -13.68 -14.38
C TRP A 192 17.62 -14.53 -14.70
N LEU A 193 16.59 -14.48 -13.86
CA LEU A 193 15.30 -15.11 -14.09
C LEU A 193 14.48 -14.43 -15.19
N GLY A 194 14.87 -13.21 -15.60
CA GLY A 194 14.09 -12.35 -16.48
C GLY A 194 12.76 -11.94 -15.83
N CYS A 195 12.72 -11.88 -14.50
CA CYS A 195 11.58 -11.39 -13.75
C CYS A 195 11.68 -9.88 -13.53
N LEU A 196 10.56 -9.25 -13.21
CA LEU A 196 10.50 -7.84 -12.84
C LEU A 196 10.33 -7.76 -11.32
N PRO A 197 11.24 -7.12 -10.58
CA PRO A 197 11.09 -6.97 -9.14
C PRO A 197 9.84 -6.14 -8.87
N LEU A 198 8.98 -6.63 -7.98
CA LEU A 198 7.99 -5.80 -7.32
C LEU A 198 8.73 -5.06 -6.22
N ALA A 199 8.93 -3.76 -6.42
CA ALA A 199 9.50 -2.89 -5.40
C ALA A 199 8.71 -3.07 -4.09
N ASP A 200 9.45 -3.15 -2.98
CA ASP A 200 8.92 -3.42 -1.65
C ASP A 200 7.60 -2.71 -1.41
N ARG A 201 6.55 -3.50 -1.16
CA ARG A 201 5.37 -2.99 -0.46
C ARG A 201 5.77 -2.73 0.99
N GLY A 202 6.34 -1.56 1.20
CA GLY A 202 6.18 -0.78 2.42
C GLY A 202 6.93 -1.30 3.63
N LEU A 203 8.26 -1.15 3.64
CA LEU A 203 8.98 -0.59 4.78
C LEU A 203 10.24 0.11 4.25
N ALA A 204 10.02 1.22 3.55
CA ALA A 204 11.01 2.30 3.64
C ALA A 204 11.03 2.69 5.12
N LEU A 205 11.91 2.05 5.90
CA LEU A 205 12.39 2.59 7.16
C LEU A 205 13.05 3.91 6.78
N THR A 206 12.23 4.95 6.70
CA THR A 206 12.68 6.33 6.70
C THR A 206 13.63 6.44 7.89
N SER A 207 14.89 6.73 7.58
CA SER A 207 15.89 7.03 8.60
C SER A 207 15.26 8.05 9.55
N HIS A 208 15.04 7.63 10.81
CA HIS A 208 14.35 8.44 11.81
C HIS A 208 15.15 9.70 12.19
N GLU A 209 16.37 9.88 11.65
CA GLU A 209 17.26 10.99 11.96
C GLU A 209 16.73 12.36 11.51
N HIS A 210 15.82 12.43 10.53
CA HIS A 210 15.36 13.71 9.98
C HIS A 210 13.85 13.96 10.11
N THR A 211 13.09 12.99 10.64
CA THR A 211 11.63 13.08 10.80
C THR A 211 11.22 14.20 11.75
N GLY A 212 11.95 14.38 12.87
CA GLY A 212 11.64 15.41 13.86
C GLY A 212 11.80 16.83 13.32
N ALA A 213 12.88 17.09 12.57
CA ALA A 213 13.12 18.38 11.93
C ALA A 213 12.05 18.70 10.88
N ALA A 214 11.67 17.70 10.07
CA ALA A 214 10.64 17.86 9.04
C ALA A 214 9.28 18.24 9.64
N ILE A 215 8.85 17.55 10.70
CA ILE A 215 7.61 17.83 11.42
C ILE A 215 7.67 19.22 12.06
N GLY A 216 8.77 19.57 12.72
CA GLY A 216 8.95 20.87 13.38
C GLY A 216 8.84 22.05 12.42
N ILE A 217 9.53 21.99 11.28
CA ILE A 217 9.51 23.05 10.26
C ILE A 217 8.10 23.23 9.68
N PHE A 218 7.42 22.12 9.36
CA PHE A 218 6.05 22.18 8.82
C PHE A 218 5.05 22.72 9.85
N ALA A 219 5.11 22.24 11.09
CA ALA A 219 4.23 22.70 12.16
C ALA A 219 4.41 24.20 12.44
N ALA A 220 5.66 24.69 12.48
CA ALA A 220 5.93 26.11 12.64
C ALA A 220 5.31 26.95 11.51
N ALA A 221 5.45 26.50 10.25
CA ALA A 221 4.87 27.19 9.11
C ALA A 221 3.33 27.24 9.17
N VAL A 222 2.67 26.13 9.54
CA VAL A 222 1.21 26.08 9.71
C VAL A 222 0.76 27.03 10.82
N ILE A 223 1.46 27.06 11.95
CA ILE A 223 1.16 27.97 13.07
C ILE A 223 1.28 29.43 12.62
N LEU A 224 2.41 29.79 12.00
CA LEU A 224 2.64 31.16 11.50
C LEU A 224 1.58 31.59 10.47
N ALA A 225 1.20 30.70 9.56
CA ALA A 225 0.14 30.96 8.58
C ALA A 225 -1.24 31.10 9.24
N SER A 226 -1.54 30.26 10.24
CA SER A 226 -2.82 30.28 10.96
C SER A 226 -3.03 31.55 11.77
N PHE A 227 -1.95 32.13 12.33
CA PHE A 227 -1.98 33.43 13.01
C PHE A 227 -1.91 34.63 12.06
N GLY A 228 -1.86 34.39 10.73
CA GLY A 228 -1.84 35.46 9.72
C GLY A 228 -0.52 36.22 9.64
N VAL A 229 0.57 35.71 10.21
CA VAL A 229 1.90 36.36 10.17
C VAL A 229 2.47 36.36 8.75
N ILE A 230 2.26 35.25 8.03
CA ILE A 230 2.68 35.06 6.65
C ILE A 230 1.57 34.35 5.87
N ALA A 231 1.44 34.62 4.57
CA ALA A 231 0.48 33.92 3.73
C ALA A 231 0.85 32.43 3.61
N LEU A 232 -0.15 31.54 3.65
CA LEU A 232 0.05 30.09 3.60
C LEU A 232 0.93 29.63 2.41
N PRO A 233 0.78 30.15 1.17
CA PRO A 233 1.65 29.75 0.05
C PRO A 233 3.13 30.08 0.29
N ILE A 234 3.40 31.23 0.92
CA ILE A 234 4.75 31.67 1.26
C ILE A 234 5.31 30.77 2.37
N ALA A 235 4.50 30.48 3.39
CA ALA A 235 4.87 29.60 4.49
C ALA A 235 5.28 28.21 3.98
N LEU A 236 4.47 27.60 3.11
CA LEU A 236 4.75 26.29 2.53
C LEU A 236 5.97 26.32 1.60
N GLY A 237 6.19 27.40 0.85
CA GLY A 237 7.42 27.58 0.06
C GLY A 237 8.67 27.59 0.94
N LEU A 238 8.61 28.27 2.09
CA LEU A 238 9.71 28.27 3.07
C LEU A 238 9.93 26.89 3.70
N VAL A 239 8.88 26.08 3.88
CA VAL A 239 9.04 24.69 4.34
C VAL A 239 9.88 23.89 3.36
N VAL A 240 9.60 23.97 2.05
CA VAL A 240 10.36 23.24 1.02
C VAL A 240 11.83 23.67 1.06
N VAL A 241 12.11 24.97 1.13
CA VAL A 241 13.47 25.50 1.28
C VAL A 241 14.13 24.98 2.56
N GLY A 242 13.39 24.95 3.67
CA GLY A 242 13.83 24.42 4.95
C GLY A 242 14.16 22.93 4.89
N TYR A 243 13.37 22.13 4.18
CA TYR A 243 13.61 20.70 3.99
C TYR A 243 14.90 20.43 3.20
N VAL A 244 15.16 21.22 2.17
CA VAL A 244 16.39 21.13 1.40
C VAL A 244 17.59 21.56 2.25
N ALA A 245 17.47 22.67 2.97
CA ALA A 245 18.53 23.18 3.85
C ALA A 245 18.86 22.22 4.99
N ALA A 246 17.85 21.56 5.57
CA ALA A 246 17.98 20.57 6.63
C ALA A 246 18.36 19.16 6.10
N ARG A 247 18.59 19.00 4.78
CA ARG A 247 18.88 17.72 4.10
C ARG A 247 17.81 16.65 4.34
N VAL A 248 16.59 17.06 4.62
CA VAL A 248 15.41 16.18 4.67
C VAL A 248 15.05 15.72 3.26
N LEU A 249 15.20 16.60 2.26
CA LEU A 249 14.92 16.34 0.85
C LEU A 249 16.14 16.68 -0.01
N PRO A 250 16.70 15.72 -0.76
CA PRO A 250 17.76 15.99 -1.74
C PRO A 250 17.29 16.97 -2.82
N LEU A 251 18.18 17.87 -3.25
CA LEU A 251 17.84 18.88 -4.27
C LEU A 251 17.42 18.25 -5.62
N SER A 252 17.97 17.06 -5.93
CA SER A 252 17.64 16.29 -7.13
C SER A 252 16.18 15.85 -7.17
N ASP A 253 15.61 15.55 -6.01
CA ASP A 253 14.32 14.85 -5.91
C ASP A 253 13.15 15.84 -5.84
N ILE A 254 13.42 17.14 -5.69
CA ILE A 254 12.38 18.19 -5.59
C ILE A 254 11.44 18.12 -6.80
N TYR A 255 12.01 18.01 -8.01
CA TYR A 255 11.23 18.02 -9.24
C TYR A 255 10.43 16.74 -9.45
N ASP A 256 10.93 15.61 -8.93
CA ASP A 256 10.27 14.31 -9.02
C ASP A 256 9.06 14.24 -8.06
N ASN A 257 9.11 14.98 -6.95
CA ASN A 257 8.03 15.05 -5.97
C ASN A 257 6.93 16.08 -6.33
N ILE A 258 7.08 16.85 -7.41
CA ILE A 258 6.04 17.76 -7.88
C ILE A 258 4.96 16.97 -8.65
N GLU A 259 3.70 17.05 -8.21
CA GLU A 259 2.56 16.54 -8.95
C GLU A 259 2.22 17.43 -10.16
N TRP A 260 3.06 17.40 -11.20
CA TRP A 260 2.87 18.15 -12.44
C TRP A 260 1.47 18.05 -13.05
N PRO A 261 0.81 16.87 -13.08
CA PRO A 261 -0.56 16.78 -13.58
C PRO A 261 -1.56 17.65 -12.83
N VAL A 262 -1.41 17.81 -11.50
CA VAL A 262 -2.29 18.65 -10.68
C VAL A 262 -2.08 20.12 -11.00
N ILE A 263 -0.83 20.57 -11.17
CA ILE A 263 -0.52 21.95 -11.54
C ILE A 263 -1.07 22.28 -12.93
N VAL A 264 -0.85 21.41 -13.91
CA VAL A 264 -1.37 21.58 -15.28
C VAL A 264 -2.90 21.56 -15.29
N LEU A 265 -3.51 20.67 -14.51
CA LEU A 265 -4.97 20.63 -14.33
C LEU A 265 -5.49 21.93 -13.73
N LEU A 266 -4.96 22.37 -12.57
CA LEU A 266 -5.35 23.64 -11.94
C LEU A 266 -5.20 24.83 -12.90
N GLY A 267 -4.06 24.91 -13.59
CA GLY A 267 -3.78 25.98 -14.54
C GLY A 267 -4.71 25.98 -15.76
N SER A 268 -5.09 24.81 -16.27
CA SER A 268 -6.03 24.69 -17.41
C SER A 268 -7.49 24.90 -17.02
N MET A 269 -7.84 24.65 -15.76
CA MET A 269 -9.21 24.82 -15.27
C MET A 269 -9.57 26.29 -14.98
N ILE A 270 -8.61 27.18 -14.72
CA ILE A 270 -8.86 28.63 -14.59
C ILE A 270 -9.47 29.23 -15.88
N PRO A 271 -8.86 29.06 -17.07
CA PRO A 271 -9.48 29.47 -18.34
C PRO A 271 -10.82 28.78 -18.61
N LEU A 272 -10.96 27.50 -18.26
CA LEU A 272 -12.22 26.77 -18.45
C LEU A 272 -13.35 27.38 -17.61
N GLY A 273 -13.09 27.72 -16.36
CA GLY A 273 -14.05 28.44 -15.51
C GLY A 273 -14.47 29.78 -16.12
N ALA A 274 -13.49 30.56 -16.62
CA ALA A 274 -13.77 31.82 -17.30
C ALA A 274 -14.56 31.64 -18.60
N ALA A 275 -14.33 30.55 -19.35
CA ALA A 275 -15.10 30.21 -20.54
C ALA A 275 -16.54 29.79 -20.19
N LEU A 276 -16.74 29.05 -19.09
CA LEU A 276 -18.06 28.65 -18.61
C LEU A 276 -18.88 29.86 -18.12
N GLU A 277 -18.24 30.81 -17.44
CA GLU A 277 -18.86 32.08 -17.03
C GLU A 277 -19.18 32.96 -18.24
N SER A 278 -18.22 33.21 -19.14
CA SER A 278 -18.43 34.07 -20.32
C SER A 278 -19.42 33.50 -21.35
N SER A 279 -19.59 32.18 -21.40
CA SER A 279 -20.63 31.52 -22.22
C SER A 279 -22.03 31.53 -21.59
N GLY A 280 -22.16 32.00 -20.34
CA GLY A 280 -23.43 31.99 -19.59
C GLY A 280 -23.83 30.62 -19.04
N GLY A 281 -22.94 29.63 -19.10
CA GLY A 281 -23.19 28.28 -18.58
C GLY A 281 -23.39 28.28 -17.06
N THR A 282 -22.59 29.09 -16.35
CA THR A 282 -22.69 29.30 -14.91
C THR A 282 -24.07 29.81 -14.50
N GLU A 283 -24.58 30.85 -15.17
CA GLU A 283 -25.91 31.42 -14.95
C GLU A 283 -27.03 30.41 -15.25
N LEU A 284 -26.87 29.61 -16.31
CA LEU A 284 -27.87 28.60 -16.68
C LEU A 284 -27.99 27.52 -15.61
N ILE A 285 -26.86 27.02 -15.08
CA ILE A 285 -26.84 26.05 -13.99
C ILE A 285 -27.39 26.68 -12.70
N ALA A 286 -26.91 27.86 -12.32
CA ALA A 286 -27.39 28.56 -11.13
C ALA A 286 -28.91 28.79 -11.19
N ALA A 287 -29.45 29.25 -12.32
CA ALA A 287 -30.88 29.45 -12.52
C ALA A 287 -31.68 28.13 -12.50
N ALA A 288 -31.09 27.01 -12.94
CA ALA A 288 -31.73 25.70 -12.82
C ALA A 288 -31.82 25.26 -11.34
N LEU A 289 -30.72 25.41 -10.59
CA LEU A 289 -30.69 25.09 -9.16
C LEU A 289 -31.63 25.98 -8.34
N LEU A 290 -31.65 27.29 -8.62
CA LEU A 290 -32.56 28.22 -7.96
C LEU A 290 -34.03 27.96 -8.27
N ARG A 291 -34.36 27.48 -9.48
CA ARG A 291 -35.72 27.04 -9.82
C ARG A 291 -36.17 25.85 -9.00
N LEU A 292 -35.26 24.93 -8.67
CA LEU A 292 -35.56 23.79 -7.78
C LEU A 292 -35.82 24.25 -6.34
N THR A 293 -35.24 25.38 -5.91
CA THR A 293 -35.41 25.94 -4.56
C THR A 293 -36.32 27.16 -4.52
N ALA A 294 -37.15 27.37 -5.55
CA ALA A 294 -38.00 28.54 -5.64
C ALA A 294 -38.99 28.59 -4.47
N GLY A 295 -39.03 29.73 -3.76
CA GLY A 295 -39.89 29.92 -2.57
C GLY A 295 -39.35 29.30 -1.28
N ALA A 296 -38.20 28.63 -1.31
CA ALA A 296 -37.54 28.10 -0.12
C ALA A 296 -36.55 29.12 0.48
N PRO A 297 -36.19 28.98 1.77
CA PRO A 297 -35.14 29.80 2.39
C PRO A 297 -33.77 29.64 1.71
N ALA A 298 -32.92 30.67 1.77
CA ALA A 298 -31.59 30.66 1.13
C ALA A 298 -30.67 29.50 1.55
N TRP A 299 -30.81 28.99 2.79
CA TRP A 299 -30.05 27.82 3.24
C TRP A 299 -30.40 26.54 2.45
N VAL A 300 -31.60 26.43 1.87
CA VAL A 300 -32.00 25.30 1.03
C VAL A 300 -31.27 25.34 -0.32
N ALA A 301 -31.06 26.53 -0.88
CA ALA A 301 -30.24 26.70 -2.08
C ALA A 301 -28.78 26.30 -1.82
N LEU A 302 -28.25 26.63 -0.64
CA LEU A 302 -26.92 26.20 -0.20
C LEU A 302 -26.84 24.67 -0.06
N LEU A 303 -27.85 24.04 0.54
CA LEU A 303 -27.96 22.58 0.65
C LEU A 303 -27.97 21.91 -0.73
N VAL A 304 -28.80 22.40 -1.66
CA VAL A 304 -28.87 21.87 -3.03
C VAL A 304 -27.54 22.01 -3.74
N LEU A 305 -26.86 23.14 -3.60
CA LEU A 305 -25.52 23.33 -4.14
C LEU A 305 -24.52 22.32 -3.56
N MET A 306 -24.53 22.09 -2.24
CA MET A 306 -23.65 21.08 -1.61
C MET A 306 -23.91 19.69 -2.18
N VAL A 307 -25.16 19.26 -2.27
CA VAL A 307 -25.53 17.93 -2.78
C VAL A 307 -25.10 17.75 -4.24
N VAL A 308 -25.38 18.74 -5.09
CA VAL A 308 -24.98 18.70 -6.50
C VAL A 308 -23.45 18.69 -6.64
N THR A 309 -22.75 19.45 -5.79
CA THR A 309 -21.28 19.49 -5.81
C THR A 309 -20.68 18.16 -5.33
N MET A 310 -21.22 17.56 -4.27
CA MET A 310 -20.79 16.23 -3.78
C MET A 310 -20.96 15.16 -4.85
N THR A 311 -22.17 15.07 -5.43
CA THR A 311 -22.45 14.09 -6.50
C THR A 311 -21.59 14.30 -7.73
N LEU A 312 -21.26 15.54 -8.09
CA LEU A 312 -20.30 15.84 -9.15
C LEU A 312 -18.88 15.37 -8.78
N SER A 313 -18.48 15.52 -7.52
CA SER A 313 -17.20 15.06 -6.98
C SER A 313 -17.05 13.55 -6.93
N ASP A 314 -18.15 12.80 -6.93
CA ASP A 314 -18.09 11.35 -7.03
C ASP A 314 -17.71 10.87 -8.45
N VAL A 315 -17.83 11.73 -9.46
CA VAL A 315 -17.55 11.38 -10.86
C VAL A 315 -16.27 12.06 -11.34
N LEU A 316 -16.02 13.28 -10.87
CA LEU A 316 -14.83 14.08 -11.19
C LEU A 316 -13.83 14.05 -10.04
N ASN A 317 -12.59 14.50 -10.27
CA ASN A 317 -11.68 14.72 -9.14
C ASN A 317 -12.07 15.98 -8.35
N ASN A 318 -11.75 15.98 -7.05
CA ASN A 318 -12.08 17.07 -6.11
C ASN A 318 -11.73 18.47 -6.66
N THR A 319 -10.56 18.59 -7.29
CA THR A 319 -10.07 19.86 -7.85
C THR A 319 -10.93 20.37 -9.00
N ALA A 320 -11.25 19.51 -9.97
CA ALA A 320 -12.08 19.84 -11.11
C ALA A 320 -13.50 20.23 -10.65
N THR A 321 -14.05 19.49 -9.69
CA THR A 321 -15.37 19.77 -9.11
C THR A 321 -15.44 21.16 -8.48
N ALA A 322 -14.47 21.51 -7.63
CA ALA A 322 -14.45 22.81 -6.96
C ALA A 322 -14.41 23.97 -7.96
N ILE A 323 -13.65 23.82 -9.06
CA ILE A 323 -13.49 24.88 -10.06
C ILE A 323 -14.76 25.08 -10.89
N VAL A 324 -15.50 24.02 -11.20
CA VAL A 324 -16.78 24.12 -11.91
C VAL A 324 -17.89 24.66 -10.99
N ALA A 325 -17.92 24.22 -9.74
CA ALA A 325 -18.99 24.57 -8.81
C ALA A 325 -18.83 25.96 -8.17
N ALA A 326 -17.60 26.48 -8.01
CA ALA A 326 -17.36 27.77 -7.37
C ALA A 326 -18.02 28.96 -8.11
N PRO A 327 -17.87 29.11 -9.44
CA PRO A 327 -18.59 30.15 -10.20
C PRO A 327 -20.11 30.03 -10.04
N VAL A 328 -20.65 28.79 -10.05
CA VAL A 328 -22.08 28.53 -9.88
C VAL A 328 -22.54 29.00 -8.50
N GLY A 329 -21.77 28.70 -7.45
CA GLY A 329 -22.04 29.18 -6.10
C GLY A 329 -22.05 30.70 -5.98
N ILE A 330 -21.09 31.39 -6.62
CA ILE A 330 -21.04 32.86 -6.68
C ILE A 330 -22.28 33.42 -7.38
N ALA A 331 -22.69 32.84 -8.52
CA ALA A 331 -23.87 33.27 -9.26
C ALA A 331 -25.17 33.06 -8.46
N MET A 332 -25.29 31.96 -7.71
CA MET A 332 -26.41 31.71 -6.81
C MET A 332 -26.46 32.72 -5.65
N ALA A 333 -25.32 32.99 -5.01
CA ALA A 333 -25.21 33.98 -3.93
C ALA A 333 -25.66 35.37 -4.40
N ARG A 334 -25.15 35.82 -5.56
CA ARG A 334 -25.54 37.09 -6.19
C ARG A 334 -27.03 37.17 -6.47
N SER A 335 -27.61 36.09 -7.01
CA SER A 335 -29.05 36.04 -7.35
C SER A 335 -29.95 36.08 -6.11
N LEU A 336 -29.48 35.56 -4.97
CA LEU A 336 -30.20 35.57 -3.69
C LEU A 336 -29.92 36.82 -2.83
N GLY A 337 -29.03 37.71 -3.28
CA GLY A 337 -28.57 38.84 -2.49
C GLY A 337 -27.80 38.43 -1.23
N ALA A 338 -27.18 37.24 -1.24
CA ALA A 338 -26.45 36.65 -0.13
C ALA A 338 -24.93 36.85 -0.29
N SER A 339 -24.19 36.68 0.80
CA SER A 339 -22.72 36.68 0.78
C SER A 339 -22.17 35.49 -0.04
N PRO A 340 -21.13 35.66 -0.87
CA PRO A 340 -20.52 34.55 -1.63
C PRO A 340 -19.75 33.55 -0.76
N ASP A 341 -19.22 33.98 0.38
CA ASP A 341 -18.37 33.19 1.28
C ASP A 341 -18.99 31.84 1.72
N PRO A 342 -20.24 31.78 2.24
CA PRO A 342 -20.86 30.51 2.62
C PRO A 342 -21.04 29.58 1.42
N PHE A 343 -21.33 30.11 0.22
CA PHE A 343 -21.47 29.31 -0.99
C PHE A 343 -20.13 28.72 -1.44
N LEU A 344 -19.06 29.51 -1.39
CA LEU A 344 -17.71 29.03 -1.71
C LEU A 344 -17.21 28.00 -0.69
N MET A 345 -17.48 28.20 0.60
CA MET A 345 -17.12 27.24 1.63
C MET A 345 -17.92 25.94 1.50
N ALA A 346 -19.22 26.04 1.21
CA ALA A 346 -20.06 24.89 0.92
C ALA A 346 -19.53 24.08 -0.27
N VAL A 347 -19.13 24.75 -1.35
CA VAL A 347 -18.48 24.10 -2.51
C VAL A 347 -17.17 23.44 -2.11
N ALA A 348 -16.31 24.11 -1.33
CA ALA A 348 -15.02 23.57 -0.92
C ALA A 348 -15.16 22.29 -0.07
N ILE A 349 -16.13 22.28 0.87
CA ILE A 349 -16.44 21.11 1.69
C ILE A 349 -17.03 19.99 0.83
N ALA A 350 -18.03 20.31 0.00
CA ALA A 350 -18.73 19.34 -0.85
C ALA A 350 -17.78 18.68 -1.87
N ALA A 351 -16.95 19.46 -2.56
CA ALA A 351 -15.97 18.97 -3.53
C ALA A 351 -14.84 18.16 -2.88
N SER A 352 -14.69 18.20 -1.54
CA SER A 352 -13.72 17.36 -0.83
C SER A 352 -14.31 16.00 -0.42
N CYS A 353 -15.62 15.81 -0.55
CA CYS A 353 -16.35 14.64 -0.07
C CYS A 353 -16.80 13.76 -1.24
N ALA A 354 -15.84 13.07 -1.88
CA ALA A 354 -16.10 12.07 -2.90
C ALA A 354 -16.06 10.66 -2.28
N PHE A 355 -17.16 10.25 -1.63
CA PHE A 355 -17.16 9.01 -0.85
C PHE A 355 -17.99 7.90 -1.49
N LEU A 356 -18.86 8.18 -2.45
CA LEU A 356 -19.71 7.15 -3.06
C LEU A 356 -18.98 6.27 -4.07
N THR A 357 -17.88 6.75 -4.65
CA THR A 357 -17.15 6.01 -5.68
C THR A 357 -15.64 5.95 -5.45
N PRO A 358 -14.97 4.94 -6.00
CA PRO A 358 -13.51 4.89 -6.04
C PRO A 358 -12.89 5.86 -7.06
N ILE A 359 -13.70 6.49 -7.93
CA ILE A 359 -13.20 7.31 -9.04
C ILE A 359 -12.83 8.72 -8.57
N GLY A 360 -13.61 9.30 -7.65
CA GLY A 360 -13.48 10.70 -7.26
C GLY A 360 -12.14 11.08 -6.63
N HIS A 361 -11.40 10.11 -6.06
CA HIS A 361 -10.06 10.39 -5.51
C HIS A 361 -9.07 9.23 -5.70
N LYS A 362 -7.80 9.57 -6.01
CA LYS A 362 -6.70 8.60 -6.20
C LYS A 362 -6.59 7.61 -5.03
N ASN A 363 -6.65 8.11 -3.80
CA ASN A 363 -6.58 7.28 -2.60
C ASN A 363 -7.71 6.24 -2.55
N ASN A 364 -8.93 6.60 -2.96
CA ASN A 364 -10.04 5.67 -2.98
C ASN A 364 -9.81 4.57 -4.02
N MET A 365 -9.26 4.89 -5.19
CA MET A 365 -8.90 3.90 -6.21
C MET A 365 -7.75 2.97 -5.76
N LEU A 366 -6.77 3.51 -5.03
CA LEU A 366 -5.61 2.73 -4.56
C LEU A 366 -6.00 1.59 -3.61
N ILE A 367 -7.03 1.77 -2.77
CA ILE A 367 -7.45 0.71 -1.84
C ILE A 367 -8.33 -0.36 -2.50
N LEU A 368 -8.91 -0.09 -3.68
CA LEU A 368 -9.87 -0.99 -4.33
C LEU A 368 -9.27 -2.38 -4.59
N GLY A 369 -8.03 -2.44 -5.05
CA GLY A 369 -7.33 -3.70 -5.32
C GLY A 369 -6.82 -4.39 -4.05
N PRO A 370 -5.86 -3.80 -3.32
CA PRO A 370 -5.26 -4.40 -2.12
C PRO A 370 -6.25 -4.61 -0.97
N GLY A 371 -7.28 -3.76 -0.85
CA GLY A 371 -8.31 -3.85 0.18
C GLY A 371 -9.45 -4.80 -0.15
N GLY A 372 -9.42 -5.48 -1.31
CA GLY A 372 -10.44 -6.46 -1.71
C GLY A 372 -11.84 -5.87 -1.96
N TYR A 373 -11.97 -4.54 -2.07
CA TYR A 373 -13.24 -3.85 -2.22
C TYR A 373 -13.74 -3.92 -3.67
N ARG A 374 -15.07 -3.99 -3.83
CA ARG A 374 -15.75 -3.81 -5.12
C ARG A 374 -16.26 -2.38 -5.24
N PHE A 375 -16.51 -1.95 -6.48
CA PHE A 375 -17.09 -0.63 -6.75
C PHE A 375 -18.39 -0.39 -5.94
N GLY A 376 -19.24 -1.42 -5.86
CA GLY A 376 -20.49 -1.40 -5.10
C GLY A 376 -20.35 -1.48 -3.58
N ASP A 377 -19.15 -1.49 -3.02
CA ASP A 377 -18.95 -1.45 -1.57
C ASP A 377 -18.81 -0.01 -1.04
N TYR A 378 -18.39 0.93 -1.89
CA TYR A 378 -18.12 2.33 -1.48
C TYR A 378 -19.38 3.05 -1.04
N TRP A 379 -20.48 2.96 -1.80
CA TRP A 379 -21.72 3.67 -1.47
C TRP A 379 -22.31 3.29 -0.10
N ARG A 380 -22.06 2.07 0.40
CA ARG A 380 -22.56 1.60 1.71
C ARG A 380 -21.98 2.40 2.87
N MET A 381 -20.72 2.81 2.74
CA MET A 381 -20.02 3.64 3.72
C MET A 381 -20.11 5.13 3.37
N GLY A 382 -19.97 5.45 2.08
CA GLY A 382 -19.95 6.82 1.58
C GLY A 382 -21.26 7.57 1.77
N LEU A 383 -22.41 6.94 1.48
CA LEU A 383 -23.69 7.64 1.57
C LEU A 383 -24.02 8.10 3.01
N PRO A 384 -23.86 7.25 4.06
CA PRO A 384 -23.99 7.71 5.43
C PRO A 384 -23.00 8.82 5.80
N LEU A 385 -21.77 8.77 5.29
CA LEU A 385 -20.75 9.77 5.58
C LEU A 385 -21.07 11.12 4.93
N GLU A 386 -21.57 11.13 3.70
CA GLU A 386 -22.03 12.34 3.02
C GLU A 386 -23.22 12.98 3.72
N ILE A 387 -24.21 12.17 4.13
CA ILE A 387 -25.35 12.66 4.92
C ILE A 387 -24.85 13.30 6.22
N LEU A 388 -23.88 12.69 6.89
CA LEU A 388 -23.26 13.25 8.10
C LEU A 388 -22.55 14.57 7.83
N VAL A 389 -21.81 14.66 6.72
CA VAL A 389 -21.13 15.90 6.32
C VAL A 389 -22.15 16.99 6.02
N ILE A 390 -23.26 16.69 5.34
CA ILE A 390 -24.32 17.67 5.11
C ILE A 390 -24.95 18.11 6.44
N ALA A 391 -25.29 17.14 7.30
CA ALA A 391 -25.96 17.40 8.57
C ALA A 391 -25.12 18.25 9.54
N VAL A 392 -23.80 18.13 9.51
CA VAL A 392 -22.89 18.90 10.39
C VAL A 392 -22.33 20.13 9.67
N GLY A 393 -21.95 19.98 8.41
CA GLY A 393 -21.30 21.00 7.60
C GLY A 393 -22.23 22.16 7.28
N LEU A 394 -23.47 21.90 6.88
CA LEU A 394 -24.41 22.97 6.53
C LEU A 394 -24.69 23.92 7.72
N PRO A 395 -25.03 23.44 8.94
CA PRO A 395 -25.17 24.31 10.09
C PRO A 395 -23.89 25.06 10.46
N MET A 396 -22.73 24.40 10.37
CA MET A 396 -21.44 25.03 10.68
C MET A 396 -21.08 26.14 9.70
N VAL A 397 -21.35 25.93 8.41
CA VAL A 397 -21.14 26.97 7.38
C VAL A 397 -22.01 28.18 7.67
N LEU A 398 -23.30 27.98 7.98
CA LEU A 398 -24.22 29.07 8.29
C LEU A 398 -23.87 29.82 9.59
N LEU A 399 -23.26 29.12 10.56
CA LEU A 399 -22.85 29.71 11.84
C LEU A 399 -21.58 30.56 11.70
N VAL A 400 -20.61 30.08 10.93
CA VAL A 400 -19.31 30.75 10.76
C VAL A 400 -19.35 31.81 9.66
N TRP A 401 -20.11 31.55 8.58
CA TRP A 401 -20.33 32.46 7.45
C TRP A 401 -21.83 32.76 7.29
N PRO A 402 -22.33 33.84 7.92
CA PRO A 402 -23.72 34.26 7.78
C PRO A 402 -24.09 34.52 6.32
N LEU A 403 -25.31 34.15 5.95
CA LEU A 403 -25.84 34.33 4.58
C LEU A 403 -26.01 35.80 4.18
N TYR A 404 -26.18 36.70 5.15
CA TYR A 404 -26.45 38.12 4.95
C TYR A 404 -25.53 38.99 5.81
#